data_AF-X1M3X9-F1
#
_entry.id   AF-X1M3X9-F1
#
_cell.length_a   1.000
_cell.length_b   1.000
_cell.length_c   1.000
_cell.angle_alpha   90.00
_cell.angle_beta   90.00
_cell.angle_gamma   90.00
#
_symmetry.space_group_name_H-M   'P 1'
#
loop_
_entity.id
_entity.type
_entity.pdbx_description
1 polymer ?
#
loop_
_entity_poly.entity_id
_entity_poly.type
_entity_poly.pdbx_seq_one_letter_code
_entity_poly.pdbx_strand_id
1 'polypeptide(L)'
;MKPGPLRKFCIKDHARFQMKRRQISEEQVRQVLTAPQQIIEKEGSRYIYQSKLFLPNSGKERLFRVVVDTRHEPVEVVTVYRTSKIAKYWR
;
A
#
# COMPACT_ATOMS: atom_id res chain seq x y z
N MET A 1 15.38 -8.73 7.14
CA MET A 1 15.17 -7.47 7.87
C MET A 1 13.85 -6.87 7.41
N LYS A 2 12.88 -6.63 8.30
CA LYS A 2 11.62 -5.99 7.90
C LYS A 2 11.90 -4.53 7.52
N PRO A 3 11.43 -4.05 6.36
CA PRO A 3 11.63 -2.67 5.98
C PRO A 3 10.77 -1.76 6.87
N GLY A 4 11.30 -0.59 7.22
CA GLY A 4 10.57 0.45 7.95
C GLY A 4 9.75 1.35 7.01
N PRO A 5 9.24 2.48 7.50
CA PRO A 5 8.56 3.47 6.66
C PRO A 5 9.39 3.91 5.44
N LEU A 6 8.74 4.05 4.27
CA LEU A 6 9.39 4.37 3.00
C LEU A 6 9.10 5.81 2.57
N ARG A 7 10.16 6.61 2.41
CA ARG A 7 10.09 8.01 1.92
C ARG A 7 10.47 8.15 0.44
N LYS A 8 11.20 7.18 -0.11
CA LYS A 8 11.59 7.10 -1.52
C LYS A 8 11.03 5.81 -2.11
N PHE A 9 10.28 5.93 -3.19
CA PHE A 9 9.70 4.80 -3.91
C PHE A 9 9.36 5.19 -5.35
N CYS A 10 9.27 4.20 -6.23
CA CYS A 10 8.81 4.36 -7.60
C CYS A 10 7.50 3.58 -7.82
N ILE A 11 6.47 4.23 -8.37
CA ILE A 11 5.21 3.56 -8.72
C ILE A 11 5.29 3.06 -10.15
N LYS A 12 5.32 1.73 -10.32
CA LYS A 12 5.33 1.07 -11.63
C LYS A 12 4.02 1.31 -12.40
N ASP A 13 4.08 1.19 -13.72
CA ASP A 13 2.92 1.40 -14.60
C ASP A 13 1.71 0.51 -14.24
N HIS A 14 1.97 -0.76 -13.90
CA HIS A 14 0.91 -1.64 -13.41
C HIS A 14 0.22 -1.06 -12.17
N ALA A 15 1.00 -0.59 -11.18
CA ALA A 15 0.44 0.02 -9.98
C ALA A 15 -0.32 1.32 -10.29
N ARG A 16 0.18 2.17 -11.20
CA ARG A 16 -0.54 3.38 -11.64
C ARG A 16 -1.88 3.05 -12.30
N PHE A 17 -1.92 2.03 -13.16
CA PHE A 17 -3.15 1.54 -13.77
C PHE A 17 -4.15 1.05 -12.71
N GLN A 18 -3.68 0.25 -11.74
CA GLN A 18 -4.49 -0.25 -10.63
C GLN A 18 -5.04 0.88 -9.74
N MET A 19 -4.24 1.92 -9.48
CA MET A 19 -4.64 3.11 -8.74
C MET A 19 -5.77 3.86 -9.45
N LYS A 20 -5.61 4.14 -10.75
CA LYS A 20 -6.63 4.82 -11.56
C LYS A 20 -7.95 4.04 -11.56
N ARG A 21 -7.91 2.73 -11.80
CA ARG A 21 -9.11 1.87 -11.83
C ARG A 21 -9.84 1.80 -10.48
N ARG A 22 -9.12 1.97 -9.36
CA ARG A 22 -9.67 1.87 -8.00
C ARG A 22 -9.88 3.20 -7.31
N GLN A 23 -9.64 4.32 -8.00
CA GLN A 23 -9.70 5.67 -7.42
C GLN A 23 -8.86 5.77 -6.14
N ILE A 24 -7.61 5.33 -6.23
CA ILE A 24 -6.62 5.45 -5.17
C ILE A 24 -5.64 6.54 -5.60
N SER A 25 -5.53 7.60 -4.80
CA SER A 25 -4.61 8.70 -5.10
C SER A 25 -3.16 8.32 -4.74
N GLU A 26 -2.21 9.01 -5.37
CA GLU A 26 -0.79 8.87 -4.98
C GLU A 26 -0.56 9.30 -3.53
N GLU A 27 -1.32 10.28 -3.02
CA GLU A 27 -1.25 10.70 -1.63
C GLU A 27 -1.67 9.60 -0.65
N GLN A 28 -2.72 8.83 -0.96
CA GLN A 28 -3.11 7.67 -0.15
C GLN A 28 -2.03 6.59 -0.14
N VAL A 29 -1.37 6.35 -1.28
CA VAL A 29 -0.23 5.42 -1.36
C VAL A 29 0.92 5.93 -0.51
N ARG A 30 1.27 7.22 -0.64
CA ARG A 30 2.33 7.87 0.14
C ARG A 30 2.07 7.75 1.62
N GLN A 31 0.87 8.10 2.09
CA GLN A 31 0.47 8.00 3.49
C GLN A 31 0.67 6.58 4.04
N VAL A 32 0.27 5.55 3.29
CA VAL A 32 0.44 4.13 3.69
C VAL A 32 1.92 3.73 3.74
N LEU A 33 2.75 4.25 2.83
CA LEU A 33 4.18 3.92 2.77
C LEU A 33 5.00 4.66 3.83
N THR A 34 4.68 5.93 4.12
CA THR A 34 5.43 6.78 5.06
C THR A 34 4.99 6.60 6.52
N ALA A 35 3.75 6.14 6.74
CA ALA A 35 3.21 5.87 8.07
C ALA A 35 2.33 4.59 8.03
N PRO A 36 2.91 3.42 7.73
CA PRO A 36 2.17 2.17 7.72
C PRO A 36 1.69 1.82 9.12
N GLN A 37 0.43 1.41 9.25
CA GLN A 37 -0.03 0.81 10.50
C GLN A 37 0.48 -0.62 10.63
N GLN A 38 0.62 -1.34 9.52
CA GLN A 38 1.23 -2.68 9.50
C GLN A 38 2.12 -2.88 8.28
N ILE A 39 3.21 -3.61 8.50
CA ILE A 39 4.11 -4.08 7.44
C ILE A 39 4.13 -5.60 7.54
N ILE A 40 3.63 -6.25 6.49
CA ILE A 40 3.48 -7.72 6.43
C ILE A 40 4.45 -8.24 5.37
N GLU A 41 5.27 -9.21 5.74
CA GLU A 41 6.07 -9.96 4.79
C GLU A 41 5.17 -10.88 3.97
N LYS A 42 5.30 -10.81 2.64
CA LYS A 42 4.52 -11.66 1.72
C LYS A 42 5.32 -12.88 1.29
N GLU A 43 6.45 -12.65 0.61
CA GLU A 43 7.33 -13.67 0.06
C GLU A 43 8.62 -13.01 -0.45
N GLY A 44 9.78 -13.52 -0.06
CA GLY A 44 11.08 -13.03 -0.51
C GLY A 44 11.26 -11.54 -0.24
N SER A 45 11.43 -10.74 -1.30
CA SER A 45 11.60 -9.28 -1.23
C SER A 45 10.29 -8.49 -1.23
N ARG A 46 9.13 -9.16 -1.18
CA ARG A 46 7.83 -8.50 -1.26
C ARG A 46 7.23 -8.27 0.11
N TYR A 47 6.87 -7.02 0.34
CA TYR A 47 6.21 -6.56 1.57
C TYR A 47 4.89 -5.88 1.25
N ILE A 48 3.95 -5.98 2.17
CA ILE A 48 2.65 -5.33 2.12
C ILE A 48 2.62 -4.28 3.22
N TYR A 49 2.58 -3.02 2.80
CA TYR A 49 2.31 -1.90 3.67
C TYR A 49 0.80 -1.71 3.67
N GLN A 50 0.19 -1.69 4.85
CA GLN A 50 -1.24 -1.50 4.96
C GLN A 50 -1.62 -0.57 6.09
N SER A 51 -2.60 0.28 5.79
CA SER A 51 -3.25 1.17 6.76
C SER A 51 -4.73 1.22 6.46
N LYS A 52 -5.53 1.36 7.52
CA LYS A 52 -6.93 1.70 7.39
C LYS A 52 -7.03 3.21 7.21
N LEU A 53 -7.73 3.62 6.16
CA LEU A 53 -7.97 5.03 5.87
C LEU A 53 -9.48 5.28 5.83
N PHE A 54 -9.89 6.38 6.43
CA PHE A 54 -11.26 6.87 6.31
C PHE A 54 -11.46 7.49 4.92
N LEU A 55 -12.54 7.12 4.24
CA LEU A 55 -12.91 7.69 2.96
C LEU A 55 -14.08 8.67 3.16
N PRO A 56 -13.84 10.00 3.14
CA PRO A 56 -14.85 11.01 3.44
C PRO A 56 -16.13 10.83 2.60
N ASN A 57 -15.97 10.61 1.29
CA ASN A 57 -17.08 10.47 0.35
C ASN A 57 -18.00 9.28 0.63
N SER A 58 -17.54 8.29 1.39
CA SER A 58 -18.32 7.08 1.70
C SER A 58 -18.65 6.92 3.17
N GLY A 59 -18.09 7.76 4.04
CA GLY A 59 -18.19 7.62 5.49
C GLY A 59 -17.64 6.30 6.05
N LYS A 60 -16.83 5.56 5.28
CA LYS A 60 -16.38 4.21 5.64
C LYS A 60 -14.87 4.12 5.68
N GLU A 61 -14.39 3.37 6.66
CA GLU A 61 -13.02 2.92 6.73
C GLU A 61 -12.76 1.81 5.70
N ARG A 62 -11.62 1.88 5.00
CA ARG A 62 -11.15 0.83 4.09
C ARG A 62 -9.71 0.50 4.39
N LEU A 63 -9.34 -0.77 4.24
CA LEU A 63 -7.94 -1.18 4.32
C LEU A 63 -7.27 -0.94 2.97
N PHE A 64 -6.28 -0.08 2.94
CA PHE A 64 -5.40 0.14 1.80
C PHE A 64 -4.19 -0.78 1.92
N ARG A 65 -3.83 -1.44 0.81
CA ARG A 65 -2.72 -2.38 0.75
C ARG A 65 -1.83 -1.99 -0.42
N VAL A 66 -0.59 -1.64 -0.10
CA VAL A 66 0.46 -1.27 -1.04
C VAL A 66 1.50 -2.38 -1.01
N VAL A 67 1.64 -3.09 -2.13
CA VAL A 67 2.62 -4.16 -2.27
C VAL A 67 3.86 -3.58 -2.90
N VAL A 68 4.99 -3.74 -2.22
CA VAL A 68 6.29 -3.25 -2.67
C VAL A 68 7.27 -4.39 -2.89
N ASP A 69 8.27 -4.13 -3.73
CA ASP A 69 9.42 -5.00 -3.95
C ASP A 69 10.69 -4.25 -3.54
N THR A 70 11.41 -4.80 -2.55
CA THR A 70 12.61 -4.17 -1.98
C THR A 70 13.90 -4.64 -2.65
N ARG A 71 13.85 -5.27 -3.83
CA ARG A 71 15.05 -5.67 -4.60
C ARG A 71 15.81 -4.49 -5.20
N HIS A 72 15.14 -3.35 -5.37
CA HIS A 72 15.68 -2.17 -6.02
C HIS A 72 15.59 -0.96 -5.10
N GLU A 73 16.49 0.00 -5.30
CA GLU A 73 16.46 1.32 -4.67
C GLU A 73 16.32 2.36 -5.81
N PRO A 74 15.25 3.19 -5.82
CA PRO A 74 14.19 3.25 -4.82
C PRO A 74 13.25 2.03 -4.86
N VAL A 75 12.66 1.71 -3.71
CA VAL A 75 11.69 0.61 -3.56
C VAL A 75 10.54 0.74 -4.57
N GLU A 76 10.13 -0.37 -5.18
CA GLU A 76 9.15 -0.34 -6.25
C GLU A 76 7.76 -0.73 -5.75
N VAL A 77 6.76 0.13 -6.01
CA VAL A 77 5.35 -0.21 -5.77
C VAL A 77 4.85 -1.04 -6.95
N VAL A 78 4.57 -2.32 -6.68
CA VAL A 78 4.18 -3.30 -7.70
C VAL A 78 2.67 -3.32 -7.90
N THR A 79 1.88 -3.21 -6.83
CA THR A 79 0.42 -3.15 -6.94
C THR A 79 -0.22 -2.47 -5.74
N VAL A 80 -1.40 -1.88 -5.95
CA VAL A 80 -2.16 -1.15 -4.93
C VAL A 80 -3.64 -1.49 -5.05
N TYR A 81 -4.28 -1.76 -3.91
CA TYR A 81 -5.73 -1.93 -3.84
C TYR A 81 -6.28 -1.60 -2.46
N ARG A 82 -7.60 -1.47 -2.38
CA ARG A 82 -8.34 -1.29 -1.13
C ARG A 82 -9.41 -2.35 -0.97
N THR A 83 -9.77 -2.69 0.26
CA THR A 83 -10.80 -3.69 0.57
C THR A 83 -11.60 -3.32 1.82
N SER A 84 -12.88 -3.74 1.88
CA SER A 84 -13.68 -3.72 3.12
C SER A 84 -13.42 -4.92 4.02
N LYS A 85 -12.73 -5.95 3.54
CA LYS A 85 -12.47 -7.18 4.32
C LYS A 85 -11.35 -6.97 5.34
N ILE A 86 -11.47 -5.96 6.19
CA ILE A 86 -10.43 -5.57 7.16
C ILE A 86 -10.09 -6.74 8.07
N ALA A 87 -11.10 -7.38 8.68
CA ALA A 87 -10.91 -8.52 9.59
C ALA A 87 -10.15 -9.70 8.97
N LYS A 88 -10.22 -9.89 7.64
CA LYS A 88 -9.47 -10.95 6.96
C LYS A 88 -7.97 -10.68 6.88
N TYR A 89 -7.58 -9.41 6.79
CA TYR A 89 -6.23 -9.01 6.43
C TYR A 89 -5.49 -8.24 7.53
N TRP A 90 -6.22 -7.79 8.56
CA TRP A 90 -5.66 -7.16 9.74
C TRP A 90 -5.03 -8.23 10.64
N ARG A 91 -3.82 -7.97 11.13
CA ARG A 91 -3.10 -8.86 12.05
C ARG A 91 -2.73 -8.16 13.35
#